data_AF-A0A3R7A4S8-F1
#
_entry.id   AF-A0A3R7A4S8-F1
#
_cell.length_a   1.000
_cell.length_b   1.000
_cell.length_c   1.000
_cell.angle_alpha   90.00
_cell.angle_beta   90.00
_cell.angle_gamma   90.00
#
_symmetry.space_group_name_H-M   'P 1'
#
loop_
_entity.id
_entity.type
_entity.pdbx_description
1 polymer ?
#
loop_
_entity_poly.entity_id
_entity_poly.type
_entity_poly.pdbx_seq_one_letter_code
_entity_poly.pdbx_strand_id
1 'polypeptide(L)'
;MYVLYMWIGKAVVYHCKENSRKHHEVALSPLEFELDDAESIEFVFNSYPSYFRVGDLPHEDPADQIGLVKALYEEGLLMFENDKHDD
;
A
#
# COMPACT_ATOMS: atom_id res chain seq x y z
N MET A 1 -3.18 -3.21 11.04
CA MET A 1 -3.84 -3.08 9.74
C MET A 1 -4.27 -4.48 9.34
N TYR A 2 -5.54 -4.73 9.07
CA TYR A 2 -6.03 -6.06 8.71
C TYR A 2 -6.28 -6.09 7.19
N VAL A 3 -5.59 -6.98 6.49
CA VAL A 3 -5.94 -7.36 5.11
C VAL A 3 -6.97 -8.48 5.23
N LEU A 4 -8.21 -8.25 4.79
CA LEU A 4 -9.28 -9.25 4.88
C LEU A 4 -9.69 -9.74 3.48
N TYR A 5 -9.68 -11.05 3.35
CA TYR A 5 -9.78 -11.88 2.15
C TYR A 5 -11.11 -11.78 1.36
N MET A 6 -10.98 -11.69 0.03
CA MET A 6 -11.53 -12.67 -0.94
C MET A 6 -13.05 -12.70 -1.17
N TRP A 7 -13.72 -11.56 -1.26
CA TRP A 7 -15.15 -11.54 -1.64
C TRP A 7 -15.45 -11.28 -3.13
N ILE A 8 -14.50 -10.76 -3.94
CA ILE A 8 -14.79 -10.44 -5.36
C ILE A 8 -13.55 -10.56 -6.27
N GLY A 9 -12.52 -11.30 -5.86
CA GLY A 9 -11.30 -11.40 -6.66
C GLY A 9 -10.48 -10.11 -6.69
N LYS A 10 -10.53 -9.33 -5.61
CA LYS A 10 -9.74 -8.10 -5.41
C LYS A 10 -9.08 -8.09 -4.04
N ALA A 11 -7.91 -7.47 -3.94
CA ALA A 11 -7.24 -7.15 -2.69
C ALA A 11 -7.72 -5.79 -2.17
N VAL A 12 -8.10 -5.70 -0.89
CA VAL A 12 -8.64 -4.47 -0.31
C VAL A 12 -7.80 -4.05 0.88
N VAL A 13 -7.27 -2.83 0.83
CA VAL A 13 -6.44 -2.23 1.88
C VAL A 13 -7.24 -1.18 2.64
N TYR A 14 -7.38 -1.40 3.95
CA TYR A 14 -7.99 -0.44 4.87
C TYR A 14 -6.91 0.32 5.63
N HIS A 15 -7.00 1.65 5.64
CA HIS A 15 -6.09 2.51 6.41
C HIS A 15 -6.87 3.45 7.35
N CYS A 16 -6.17 3.92 8.39
CA CYS A 16 -6.76 4.83 9.38
C CYS A 16 -6.38 6.30 9.15
N LYS A 17 -5.64 6.61 8.08
CA LYS A 17 -5.08 7.95 7.85
C LYS A 17 -6.16 9.04 7.75
N GLU A 18 -7.28 8.72 7.10
CA GLU A 18 -8.39 9.65 6.89
C GLU A 18 -9.48 9.51 7.96
N ASN A 19 -9.27 8.68 8.98
CA ASN A 19 -10.27 8.54 10.04
C ASN A 19 -10.41 9.85 10.81
N SER A 20 -11.64 10.33 10.93
CA SER A 20 -11.95 11.41 11.86
C SER A 20 -11.58 11.01 13.29
N ARG A 21 -11.21 12.02 14.09
CA ARG A 21 -11.05 11.87 15.54
C ARG A 21 -12.37 11.58 16.26
N LYS A 22 -13.51 11.78 15.58
CA LYS A 22 -14.82 11.34 16.07
C LYS A 22 -15.17 9.98 15.47
N HIS A 23 -15.65 9.11 16.35
CA HIS A 23 -16.03 7.75 16.01
C HIS A 23 -17.09 7.73 14.88
N HIS A 24 -16.78 7.05 13.78
CA HIS A 24 -17.65 6.81 12.61
C HIS A 24 -18.20 8.08 11.93
N GLU A 25 -17.52 9.22 12.03
CA GLU A 25 -17.97 10.46 11.37
C GLU A 25 -17.72 10.44 9.85
N VAL A 26 -16.71 9.70 9.39
CA VAL A 26 -16.32 9.60 7.98
C VAL A 26 -16.48 8.16 7.51
N ALA A 27 -16.99 7.98 6.29
CA ALA A 27 -17.09 6.67 5.67
C ALA A 27 -15.69 6.10 5.40
N LEU A 28 -15.55 4.77 5.48
CA LEU A 28 -14.30 4.12 5.14
C LEU A 28 -14.02 4.31 3.64
N SER A 29 -12.81 4.73 3.31
CA SER A 29 -12.31 4.81 1.92
C SER A 29 -11.22 3.75 1.75
N PRO A 30 -11.57 2.50 1.41
CA PRO A 30 -10.58 1.46 1.19
C PRO A 30 -9.95 1.60 -0.21
N LEU A 31 -8.70 1.16 -0.33
CA LEU A 31 -8.04 1.02 -1.62
C LEU A 31 -8.31 -0.38 -2.17
N GLU A 32 -8.77 -0.44 -3.41
CA GLU A 32 -8.99 -1.68 -4.15
C GLU A 32 -7.85 -1.92 -5.14
N PHE A 33 -7.30 -3.12 -5.10
CA PHE A 33 -6.26 -3.62 -6.00
C PHE A 33 -6.68 -4.96 -6.60
N GLU A 34 -5.99 -5.41 -7.65
CA GLU A 34 -6.23 -6.72 -8.23
C GLU A 34 -5.67 -7.83 -7.32
N LEU A 35 -6.06 -9.08 -7.54
CA LEU A 35 -5.54 -10.19 -6.72
C LEU A 35 -4.04 -10.42 -6.92
N ASP A 36 -3.53 -10.16 -8.12
CA ASP A 36 -2.13 -10.37 -8.46
C ASP A 36 -1.22 -9.37 -7.71
N ASP A 37 -1.77 -8.22 -7.32
CA ASP A 37 -1.12 -7.22 -6.47
C ASP A 37 -1.05 -7.64 -4.99
N ALA A 38 -1.84 -8.65 -4.56
CA ALA A 38 -1.99 -8.99 -3.14
C ALA A 38 -0.66 -9.39 -2.50
N GLU A 39 0.15 -10.19 -3.21
CA GLU A 39 1.46 -10.64 -2.72
C GLU A 39 2.43 -9.46 -2.54
N SER A 40 2.40 -8.51 -3.49
CA SER A 40 3.16 -7.26 -3.40
C SER A 40 2.72 -6.40 -2.21
N ILE A 41 1.42 -6.26 -1.97
CA ILE A 41 0.88 -5.53 -0.82
C ILE A 41 1.33 -6.16 0.51
N GLU A 42 1.25 -7.49 0.62
CA GLU A 42 1.72 -8.21 1.82
C GLU A 42 3.22 -8.02 2.03
N PHE A 43 4.02 -8.05 0.96
CA PHE A 43 5.45 -7.77 1.02
C PHE A 43 5.74 -6.37 1.57
N VAL A 44 5.00 -5.34 1.12
CA VAL A 44 5.13 -3.97 1.63
C VAL A 44 4.89 -3.92 3.14
N PHE A 45 3.83 -4.56 3.63
CA PHE A 45 3.51 -4.54 5.06
C PHE A 45 4.49 -5.35 5.92
N ASN A 46 4.98 -6.47 5.41
CA ASN A 46 5.98 -7.29 6.09
C ASN A 46 7.38 -6.64 6.07
N SER A 47 7.63 -5.75 5.11
CA SER A 47 8.91 -5.02 5.04
C SER A 47 9.05 -4.00 6.15
N TYR A 48 7.95 -3.40 6.64
CA TYR A 48 8.02 -2.39 7.71
C TYR A 48 8.67 -2.95 8.99
N PRO A 49 9.66 -2.26 9.59
CA PRO A 49 10.08 -0.87 9.32
C PRO A 49 11.24 -0.71 8.31
N SER A 50 11.66 -1.79 7.65
CA SER A 50 12.73 -1.76 6.65
C SER A 50 12.24 -1.13 5.33
N TYR A 51 13.15 -0.43 4.65
CA TYR A 51 12.93 0.05 3.30
C TYR A 51 13.15 -1.06 2.27
N PHE A 52 12.43 -0.97 1.15
CA PHE A 52 12.53 -1.87 0.00
C PHE A 52 12.60 -1.04 -1.29
N ARG A 53 13.10 -1.64 -2.38
CA ARG A 53 13.06 -1.00 -3.70
C ARG A 53 11.80 -1.42 -4.43
N VAL A 54 11.26 -0.54 -5.27
CA VAL A 54 10.07 -0.83 -6.09
C VAL A 54 10.26 -2.09 -6.95
N GLY A 55 11.47 -2.31 -7.47
CA GLY A 55 11.78 -3.49 -8.28
C GLY A 55 11.91 -4.81 -7.50
N ASP A 56 11.93 -4.77 -6.16
CA ASP A 56 11.98 -5.98 -5.32
C ASP A 56 10.58 -6.54 -5.03
N LEU A 57 9.52 -5.84 -5.47
CA LEU A 57 8.14 -6.28 -5.27
C LEU A 57 7.85 -7.57 -6.02
N PRO A 58 7.25 -8.59 -5.38
CA PRO A 58 6.82 -9.81 -6.05
C PRO A 58 5.62 -9.51 -6.96
N HIS A 59 5.92 -9.12 -8.20
CA HIS A 59 4.95 -8.85 -9.26
C HIS A 59 5.56 -9.19 -10.62
N GLU A 60 4.75 -9.66 -11.58
CA GLU A 60 5.22 -10.08 -12.89
C GLU A 60 5.56 -8.91 -13.83
N ASP A 61 4.78 -7.81 -13.75
CA ASP A 61 4.99 -6.60 -14.56
C ASP A 61 5.59 -5.44 -13.74
N PRO A 62 6.74 -4.85 -14.14
CA PRO A 62 7.30 -3.65 -13.52
C PRO A 62 6.39 -2.41 -13.58
N ALA A 63 5.51 -2.30 -14.57
CA ALA A 63 4.56 -1.19 -14.67
C ALA A 63 3.56 -1.22 -13.52
N ASP A 64 3.09 -2.42 -13.15
CA ASP A 64 2.17 -2.63 -12.04
C ASP A 64 2.85 -2.42 -10.69
N GLN A 65 4.12 -2.85 -10.53
CA GLN A 65 4.93 -2.50 -9.35
C GLN A 65 4.95 -0.98 -9.10
N ILE A 66 5.18 -0.21 -10.16
CA ILE A 66 5.20 1.26 -10.09
C ILE A 66 3.80 1.80 -9.80
N GLY A 67 2.76 1.26 -10.45
CA GLY A 67 1.37 1.65 -10.25
C GLY A 67 0.92 1.47 -8.79
N LEU A 68 1.21 0.30 -8.22
CA LEU A 68 0.90 -0.07 -6.85
C LEU A 68 1.59 0.86 -5.84
N VAL A 69 2.91 1.05 -5.98
CA VAL A 69 3.66 1.93 -5.07
C VAL A 69 3.18 3.37 -5.20
N LYS A 70 2.89 3.82 -6.42
CA LYS A 70 2.38 5.17 -6.65
C LYS A 70 1.02 5.38 -5.99
N ALA A 71 0.09 4.44 -6.12
CA ALA A 71 -1.22 4.51 -5.47
C ALA A 71 -1.08 4.60 -3.94
N LEU A 72 -0.28 3.71 -3.34
CA LEU A 72 -0.02 3.72 -1.90
C LEU A 72 0.71 5.01 -1.43
N TYR A 73 1.54 5.60 -2.28
CA TYR A 73 2.23 6.85 -2.00
C TYR A 73 1.31 8.08 -2.12
N GLU A 74 0.42 8.12 -3.10
CA GLU A 74 -0.58 9.20 -3.27
C GLU A 74 -1.56 9.24 -2.09
N GLU A 75 -1.95 8.07 -1.59
CA GLU A 75 -2.70 7.91 -0.34
C GLU A 75 -1.85 8.20 0.91
N GLY A 76 -0.53 8.31 0.71
CA GLY A 76 0.53 8.51 1.70
C GLY A 76 0.49 7.50 2.83
N LEU A 77 0.30 6.24 2.44
CA LEU A 77 0.60 5.03 3.23
C LEU A 77 2.08 4.64 3.10
N LEU A 78 2.74 5.06 2.01
CA LEU A 78 4.16 4.91 1.80
C LEU A 78 4.90 6.25 1.94
N MET A 79 6.17 6.15 2.32
CA MET A 79 7.14 7.24 2.29
C MET A 79 8.36 6.74 1.53
N PHE A 80 9.03 7.63 0.81
CA PHE A 80 10.32 7.34 0.18
C PHE A 80 11.43 7.98 1.00
N GLU A 81 12.54 7.26 1.15
CA GLU A 81 13.76 7.83 1.68
C GLU A 81 14.58 8.37 0.50
N ASN A 82 14.78 9.68 0.48
CA ASN A 82 15.79 10.28 -0.39
C ASN A 82 17.12 10.15 0.36
N ASP A 83 17.98 9.23 -0.09
CA ASP A 83 19.41 9.28 0.23
C ASP A 83 20.03 10.45 -0.54
N LYS A 84 19.68 11.67 -0.10
CA LYS A 84 20.50 12.85 -0.34
C LYS A 84 21.05 13.23 1.02
N HIS A 85 22.23 12.71 1.30
CA HIS A 85 23.14 13.37 2.24
C HIS A 85 23.37 14.77 1.65
N ASP A 86 22.67 15.77 2.17
CA ASP A 86 22.92 17.18 1.86
C ASP A 86 24.24 17.53 2.58
N ASP A 87 25.35 17.47 1.83
CA ASP A 87 26.66 18.05 2.19
C ASP A 87 26.65 19.59 2.01
#